data_AF-A0A329R5J4-F1
#
_entry.id   AF-A0A329R5J4-F1
#
_cell.length_a   1.000
_cell.length_b   1.000
_cell.length_c   1.000
_cell.angle_alpha   90.00
_cell.angle_beta   90.00
_cell.angle_gamma   90.00
#
_symmetry.space_group_name_H-M   'P 1'
#
loop_
_entity.id
_entity.type
_entity.pdbx_description
1 polymer ?
#
loop_
_entity_poly.entity_id
_entity_poly.type
_entity_poly.pdbx_seq_one_letter_code
_entity_poly.pdbx_strand_id
1 'polypeptide(L)'
;MSLTFCNLHFTQQPDKVVYVSNALMKSLNLSGKKTIHLRFGRDRVPATIKPIKKAGKHLYLASGIRNLMNVPKRGSIYLRNLQNDEVQLGPLIGVLSDGPASGSNPFGSRTGFIKQLLREGSRKSYIYAFTPRDINWQNETVSGFFLNDNGSFSRKTVPLPDVVYNRLPSRRSDFSPAINQLRERFIRRKIPFFNWSFFNKSDIYKLLENDPAAGRYIPESITNPTVEQMKEMLERHQFVYYKPTAGSLGNGIYRLTYSPKRGYFARYRKKGGNALLRFGSFNSLMRMLQGRHGKQLRGYVVQQGIRLIEIDECPIDFRFHMHKNGNNQWVVVGIGAKKAGRGSVTTHIKNGGSLMTPEQALSRNFGDRAGEVLQHAKSVAITLAQAIETQHQHLIGEIGFDLGIDQEEHVWMFEANAKPGRSIFRHPSLRLEGKSSVEHILEHCLYLSKFRKRDGI
;
A
#
# COMPACT_ATOMS: atom_id res chain seq x y z
N MET A 1 -3.47 16.86 25.29
CA MET A 1 -4.05 15.51 25.11
C MET A 1 -3.02 14.49 25.58
N SER A 2 -3.29 13.73 26.64
CA SER A 2 -2.40 12.67 27.09
C SER A 2 -2.73 11.34 26.41
N LEU A 3 -1.72 10.58 26.01
CA LEU A 3 -1.86 9.21 25.50
C LEU A 3 -1.32 8.25 26.54
N THR A 4 -2.16 7.34 27.02
CA THR A 4 -1.82 6.40 28.09
C THR A 4 -2.14 4.97 27.66
N PHE A 5 -1.20 4.06 27.82
CA PHE A 5 -1.46 2.64 27.66
C PHE A 5 -2.00 2.05 28.96
N CYS A 6 -3.06 1.24 28.90
CA CYS A 6 -3.72 0.67 30.06
C CYS A 6 -4.16 -0.78 29.81
N ASN A 7 -4.48 -1.50 30.89
CA ASN A 7 -5.13 -2.80 30.83
C ASN A 7 -6.64 -2.63 31.01
N LEU A 8 -7.39 -2.97 29.97
CA LEU A 8 -8.85 -2.91 29.94
C LEU A 8 -9.45 -4.25 30.40
N HIS A 9 -10.41 -4.16 31.32
CA HIS A 9 -11.14 -5.27 31.93
C HIS A 9 -12.65 -5.08 31.74
N PHE A 10 -13.41 -6.16 31.94
CA PHE A 10 -14.87 -6.13 31.92
C PHE A 10 -15.42 -6.53 33.29
N THR A 11 -16.55 -5.94 33.68
CA THR A 11 -17.34 -6.34 34.86
C THR A 11 -18.79 -6.61 34.45
N GLN A 12 -19.51 -7.40 35.24
CA GLN A 12 -20.91 -7.76 34.93
C GLN A 12 -21.94 -6.71 35.33
N GLN A 13 -21.53 -5.70 36.12
CA GLN A 13 -22.44 -4.66 36.60
C GLN A 13 -23.14 -3.93 35.44
N PRO A 14 -24.47 -3.74 35.49
CA PRO A 14 -25.24 -3.17 34.40
C PRO A 14 -25.09 -1.65 34.26
N ASP A 15 -24.52 -0.98 35.27
CA ASP A 15 -24.42 0.48 35.32
C ASP A 15 -23.58 1.08 34.19
N LYS A 16 -23.84 2.35 33.85
CA LYS A 16 -22.99 3.16 32.96
C LYS A 16 -21.75 3.69 33.70
N VAL A 17 -20.94 2.76 34.22
CA VAL A 17 -19.79 3.07 35.10
C VAL A 17 -18.49 2.60 34.45
N VAL A 18 -17.45 3.40 34.64
CA VAL A 18 -16.06 3.01 34.39
C VAL A 18 -15.28 3.03 35.70
N TYR A 19 -14.64 1.91 36.02
CA TYR A 19 -13.74 1.86 37.17
C TYR A 19 -12.32 2.16 36.75
N VAL A 20 -11.69 3.14 37.38
CA VAL A 20 -10.40 3.67 36.95
C VAL A 20 -9.41 3.60 38.11
N SER A 21 -8.29 2.90 37.92
CA SER A 21 -7.21 2.89 38.92
C SER A 21 -6.64 4.29 39.16
N ASN A 22 -6.17 4.57 40.38
CA ASN A 22 -5.56 5.86 40.73
C ASN A 22 -4.41 6.26 39.80
N ALA A 23 -3.56 5.31 39.39
CA ALA A 23 -2.45 5.60 38.47
C ALA A 23 -2.94 5.98 37.05
N LEU A 24 -4.05 5.38 36.59
CA LEU A 24 -4.66 5.73 35.32
C LEU A 24 -5.38 7.08 35.39
N MET A 25 -6.08 7.38 36.50
CA MET A 25 -6.70 8.68 36.75
C MET A 25 -5.67 9.82 36.64
N LYS A 26 -4.51 9.66 37.30
CA LYS A 26 -3.41 10.64 37.23
C LYS A 26 -2.86 10.78 35.80
N SER A 27 -2.64 9.67 35.09
CA SER A 27 -2.08 9.70 33.73
C SER A 27 -3.02 10.35 32.70
N LEU A 28 -4.33 10.22 32.91
CA LEU A 28 -5.36 10.81 32.06
C LEU A 28 -5.83 12.19 32.54
N ASN A 29 -5.26 12.77 33.61
CA ASN A 29 -5.73 14.03 34.20
C ASN A 29 -7.22 14.03 34.55
N LEU A 30 -7.73 12.93 35.13
CA LEU A 30 -9.13 12.75 35.49
C LEU A 30 -9.40 12.98 36.99
N SER A 31 -8.39 13.38 37.77
CA SER A 31 -8.53 13.61 39.21
C SER A 31 -9.66 14.61 39.52
N GLY A 32 -10.58 14.23 40.41
CA GLY A 32 -11.75 15.04 40.78
C GLY A 32 -12.94 14.97 39.80
N LYS A 33 -12.80 14.34 38.64
CA LYS A 33 -13.90 14.17 37.67
C LYS A 33 -14.84 13.05 38.12
N LYS A 34 -16.15 13.34 38.16
CA LYS A 34 -17.21 12.38 38.48
C LYS A 34 -17.77 11.68 37.24
N THR A 35 -17.74 12.35 36.09
CA THR A 35 -18.26 11.85 34.82
C THR A 35 -17.31 12.17 33.67
N ILE A 36 -17.35 11.33 32.64
CA ILE A 36 -16.66 11.54 31.36
C ILE A 36 -17.57 11.11 30.21
N HIS A 37 -17.21 11.52 29.00
CA HIS A 37 -17.68 10.88 27.79
C HIS A 37 -16.64 9.86 27.32
N LEU A 38 -16.98 8.57 27.37
CA LEU A 38 -16.12 7.55 26.79
C LEU A 38 -16.41 7.45 25.29
N ARG A 39 -15.36 7.45 24.48
CA ARG A 39 -15.43 7.33 23.02
C ARG A 39 -14.73 6.08 22.52
N PHE A 40 -15.32 5.36 21.58
CA PHE A 40 -14.70 4.20 20.92
C PHE A 40 -15.12 4.20 19.45
N GLY A 41 -14.14 4.37 18.55
CA GLY A 41 -14.45 4.72 17.17
C GLY A 41 -15.26 6.02 17.10
N ARG A 42 -16.48 5.93 16.57
CA ARG A 42 -17.43 7.06 16.47
C ARG A 42 -18.48 7.12 17.56
N ASP A 43 -18.62 6.07 18.36
CA ASP A 43 -19.60 6.04 19.44
C ASP A 43 -19.09 6.83 20.63
N ARG A 44 -20.02 7.54 21.29
CA ARG A 44 -19.76 8.36 22.47
C ARG A 44 -20.84 8.10 23.51
N VAL A 45 -20.42 7.68 24.70
CA VAL A 45 -21.33 7.30 25.80
C VAL A 45 -20.92 8.02 27.09
N PRO A 46 -21.84 8.72 27.77
CA PRO A 46 -21.56 9.27 29.09
C PRO A 46 -21.37 8.14 30.11
N ALA A 47 -20.32 8.25 30.93
CA ALA A 47 -19.99 7.27 31.95
C ALA A 47 -19.63 7.94 33.27
N THR A 48 -20.09 7.35 34.37
CA THR A 48 -19.68 7.73 35.73
C THR A 48 -18.34 7.11 36.05
N ILE A 49 -17.40 7.89 36.58
CA ILE A 49 -16.10 7.39 37.02
C ILE A 49 -16.21 6.92 38.47
N LYS A 50 -15.75 5.70 38.73
CA LYS A 50 -15.52 5.20 40.08
C LYS A 50 -14.03 4.87 40.28
N PRO A 51 -13.29 5.55 41.17
CA PRO A 51 -11.90 5.23 41.41
C PRO A 51 -11.77 3.86 42.09
N ILE A 52 -10.69 3.13 41.77
CA ILE A 52 -10.37 1.86 42.43
C ILE A 52 -8.93 1.83 42.94
N LYS A 53 -8.73 1.23 44.12
CA LYS A 53 -7.41 0.97 44.68
C LYS A 53 -6.81 -0.28 44.02
N LYS A 54 -6.12 -0.07 42.90
CA LYS A 54 -5.37 -1.12 42.19
C LYS A 54 -4.06 -0.56 41.67
N ALA A 55 -2.97 -1.29 41.89
CA ALA A 55 -1.66 -0.95 41.35
C ALA A 55 -1.65 -1.04 39.82
N GLY A 56 -0.91 -0.16 39.16
CA GLY A 56 -0.85 -0.09 37.70
C GLY A 56 -2.03 0.65 37.07
N LYS A 57 -2.06 0.67 35.72
CA LYS A 57 -3.05 1.41 34.93
C LYS A 57 -4.17 0.49 34.45
N HIS A 58 -5.28 0.49 35.16
CA HIS A 58 -6.45 -0.37 34.90
C HIS A 58 -7.71 0.45 34.64
N LEU A 59 -8.43 0.06 33.60
CA LEU A 59 -9.78 0.51 33.28
C LEU A 59 -10.71 -0.69 33.28
N TYR A 60 -11.80 -0.66 34.05
CA TYR A 60 -12.85 -1.66 33.95
C TYR A 60 -14.10 -1.03 33.35
N LEU A 61 -14.62 -1.66 32.29
CA LEU A 61 -15.89 -1.30 31.69
C LEU A 61 -17.00 -2.18 32.26
N ALA A 62 -18.01 -1.55 32.84
CA ALA A 62 -19.27 -2.18 33.20
C ALA A 62 -20.00 -2.69 31.94
N SER A 63 -20.88 -3.69 32.10
CA SER A 63 -21.58 -4.32 30.97
C SER A 63 -22.46 -3.31 30.25
N GLY A 64 -23.06 -2.35 30.97
CA GLY A 64 -23.80 -1.23 30.39
C GLY A 64 -22.98 -0.39 29.40
N ILE A 65 -21.74 -0.03 29.74
CA ILE A 65 -20.85 0.71 28.83
C ILE A 65 -20.36 -0.19 27.68
N ARG A 66 -19.91 -1.41 28.01
CA ARG A 66 -19.35 -2.36 27.04
C ARG A 66 -20.36 -2.67 25.92
N ASN A 67 -21.61 -2.92 26.27
CA ASN A 67 -22.65 -3.32 25.31
C ASN A 67 -23.10 -2.14 24.45
N LEU A 68 -23.21 -0.94 25.03
CA LEU A 68 -23.56 0.27 24.28
C LEU A 68 -22.50 0.64 23.23
N MET A 69 -21.23 0.44 23.54
CA MET A 69 -20.12 0.80 22.64
C MET A 69 -19.61 -0.38 21.81
N ASN A 70 -20.14 -1.59 22.01
CA ASN A 70 -19.67 -2.82 21.38
C ASN A 70 -18.15 -3.06 21.51
N VAL A 71 -17.57 -2.87 22.71
CA VAL A 71 -16.13 -3.06 22.92
C VAL A 71 -15.77 -4.56 22.76
N PRO A 72 -14.90 -4.94 21.80
CA PRO A 72 -14.87 -6.31 21.29
C PRO A 72 -14.12 -7.31 22.18
N LYS A 73 -13.16 -6.85 23.00
CA LYS A 73 -12.37 -7.69 23.90
C LYS A 73 -11.66 -6.87 25.00
N ARG A 74 -11.33 -7.55 26.10
CA ARG A 74 -10.39 -7.09 27.13
C ARG A 74 -8.94 -7.15 26.64
N GLY A 75 -8.02 -6.50 27.34
CA GLY A 75 -6.59 -6.53 27.03
C GLY A 75 -5.94 -5.15 27.10
N SER A 76 -4.70 -5.07 26.63
CA SER A 76 -3.93 -3.82 26.66
C SER A 76 -4.28 -2.93 25.47
N ILE A 77 -4.51 -1.65 25.73
CA ILE A 77 -5.01 -0.68 24.74
C ILE A 77 -4.62 0.75 25.11
N TYR A 78 -4.60 1.66 24.13
CA TYR A 78 -4.42 3.08 24.40
C TYR A 78 -5.73 3.77 24.80
N LEU A 79 -5.56 4.73 25.70
CA LEU A 79 -6.55 5.73 26.07
C LEU A 79 -5.98 7.12 25.77
N ARG A 80 -6.78 7.96 25.13
CA ARG A 80 -6.44 9.36 24.90
C ARG A 80 -7.40 10.26 25.66
N ASN A 81 -6.88 11.15 26.50
CA ASN A 81 -7.70 12.22 27.05
C ASN A 81 -7.79 13.36 26.01
N LEU A 82 -9.00 13.60 25.52
CA LEU A 82 -9.37 14.67 24.60
C LEU A 82 -9.78 15.92 25.41
N GLN A 83 -10.16 17.00 24.71
CA GLN A 83 -10.77 18.16 25.39
C GLN A 83 -12.20 17.81 25.84
N ASN A 84 -12.78 18.61 26.74
CA ASN A 84 -14.19 18.50 27.19
C ASN A 84 -14.56 17.18 27.88
N ASP A 85 -13.68 16.68 28.75
CA ASP A 85 -13.90 15.47 29.56
C ASP A 85 -14.24 14.22 28.70
N GLU A 86 -13.69 14.17 27.48
CA GLU A 86 -13.83 13.03 26.58
C GLU A 86 -12.57 12.14 26.65
N VAL A 87 -12.76 10.85 26.92
CA VAL A 87 -11.69 9.85 26.92
C VAL A 87 -11.94 8.89 25.79
N GLN A 88 -10.99 8.78 24.87
CA GLN A 88 -11.10 7.88 23.73
C GLN A 88 -10.31 6.60 23.94
N LEU A 89 -11.00 5.47 23.78
CA LEU A 89 -10.46 4.13 23.69
C LEU A 89 -10.07 3.80 22.25
N GLY A 90 -8.87 3.26 22.02
CA GLY A 90 -8.49 2.82 20.69
C GLY A 90 -6.98 2.72 20.40
N PRO A 91 -6.57 2.89 19.13
CA PRO A 91 -7.46 3.16 17.99
C PRO A 91 -8.28 1.92 17.60
N LEU A 92 -9.41 2.18 16.94
CA LEU A 92 -10.16 1.18 16.18
C LEU A 92 -9.75 1.26 14.70
N ILE A 93 -9.01 0.25 14.22
CA ILE A 93 -8.44 0.19 12.87
C ILE A 93 -9.23 -0.79 12.00
N GLY A 94 -9.78 -0.31 10.88
CA GLY A 94 -10.45 -1.14 9.89
C GLY A 94 -9.56 -1.45 8.69
N VAL A 95 -9.41 -2.73 8.34
CA VAL A 95 -8.74 -3.18 7.11
C VAL A 95 -9.81 -3.58 6.08
N LEU A 96 -10.00 -2.75 5.07
CA LEU A 96 -10.99 -3.00 4.01
C LEU A 96 -10.42 -3.99 2.98
N SER A 97 -11.14 -5.09 2.75
CA SER A 97 -10.86 -6.07 1.71
C SER A 97 -12.18 -6.55 1.08
N ASP A 98 -12.11 -7.35 0.03
CA ASP A 98 -13.21 -8.15 -0.49
C ASP A 98 -13.25 -9.55 0.15
N GLY A 99 -14.43 -10.19 0.12
CA GLY A 99 -14.73 -11.48 0.74
C GLY A 99 -16.25 -11.63 0.98
N PRO A 100 -16.71 -12.71 1.64
CA PRO A 100 -15.94 -13.90 2.01
C PRO A 100 -15.72 -14.82 0.78
N ALA A 101 -14.49 -15.31 0.58
CA ALA A 101 -14.21 -16.32 -0.45
C ALA A 101 -14.53 -17.76 0.02
N SER A 102 -14.35 -18.04 1.31
CA SER A 102 -14.71 -19.30 1.98
C SER A 102 -14.71 -19.10 3.51
N GLY A 103 -15.24 -20.06 4.28
CA GLY A 103 -15.29 -19.98 5.74
C GLY A 103 -13.90 -19.91 6.42
N SER A 104 -12.93 -20.72 5.98
CA SER A 104 -11.57 -20.74 6.55
C SER A 104 -10.65 -19.64 5.99
N ASN A 105 -10.90 -19.21 4.75
CA ASN A 105 -10.15 -18.17 4.05
C ASN A 105 -11.09 -17.05 3.55
N PRO A 106 -11.60 -16.19 4.46
CA PRO A 106 -12.57 -15.15 4.10
C PRO A 106 -12.02 -14.16 3.06
N PHE A 107 -10.70 -13.96 3.00
CA PHE A 107 -10.08 -13.00 2.08
C PHE A 107 -9.25 -13.68 0.98
N GLY A 108 -9.55 -14.95 0.65
CA GLY A 108 -8.85 -15.72 -0.38
C GLY A 108 -7.33 -15.75 -0.15
N SER A 109 -6.55 -15.50 -1.21
CA SER A 109 -5.07 -15.48 -1.18
C SER A 109 -4.45 -14.42 -0.26
N ARG A 110 -5.23 -13.42 0.19
CA ARG A 110 -4.79 -12.36 1.11
C ARG A 110 -4.97 -12.72 2.57
N THR A 111 -5.69 -13.80 2.87
CA THR A 111 -6.01 -14.21 4.24
C THR A 111 -4.76 -14.28 5.12
N GLY A 112 -3.64 -14.81 4.61
CA GLY A 112 -2.37 -14.86 5.36
C GLY A 112 -1.84 -13.48 5.76
N PHE A 113 -1.84 -12.52 4.84
CA PHE A 113 -1.41 -11.15 5.11
C PHE A 113 -2.34 -10.43 6.09
N ILE A 114 -3.66 -10.59 5.92
CA ILE A 114 -4.64 -10.00 6.84
C ILE A 114 -4.47 -10.61 8.24
N LYS A 115 -4.31 -11.93 8.37
CA LYS A 115 -4.02 -12.56 9.68
C LYS A 115 -2.75 -11.97 10.31
N GLN A 116 -1.70 -11.73 9.53
CA GLN A 116 -0.47 -11.11 10.04
C GLN A 116 -0.73 -9.69 10.55
N LEU A 117 -1.43 -8.84 9.78
CA LEU A 117 -1.83 -7.49 10.21
C LEU A 117 -2.67 -7.52 11.49
N LEU A 118 -3.68 -8.37 11.55
CA LEU A 118 -4.57 -8.46 12.71
C LEU A 118 -3.82 -8.95 13.95
N ARG A 119 -2.95 -9.94 13.80
CA ARG A 119 -2.14 -10.46 14.91
C ARG A 119 -1.24 -9.37 15.50
N GLU A 120 -0.44 -8.72 14.67
CA GLU A 120 0.51 -7.68 15.13
C GLU A 120 -0.22 -6.43 15.64
N GLY A 121 -1.24 -5.97 14.92
CA GLY A 121 -2.01 -4.78 15.31
C GLY A 121 -2.79 -4.97 16.61
N SER A 122 -3.22 -6.20 16.92
CA SER A 122 -4.02 -6.48 18.12
C SER A 122 -3.29 -6.27 19.45
N ARG A 123 -1.96 -6.13 19.42
CA ARG A 123 -1.13 -5.83 20.60
C ARG A 123 -1.23 -4.37 21.05
N LYS A 124 -1.61 -3.48 20.14
CA LYS A 124 -1.60 -2.01 20.34
C LYS A 124 -2.94 -1.34 20.00
N SER A 125 -3.86 -2.05 19.37
CA SER A 125 -5.10 -1.49 18.83
C SER A 125 -6.21 -2.52 18.78
N TYR A 126 -7.45 -2.07 18.61
CA TYR A 126 -8.51 -2.92 18.11
C TYR A 126 -8.47 -2.89 16.59
N ILE A 127 -8.02 -3.97 15.97
CA ILE A 127 -7.92 -4.09 14.52
C ILE A 127 -8.81 -5.23 14.01
N TYR A 128 -9.49 -4.99 12.89
CA TYR A 128 -10.34 -5.98 12.25
C TYR A 128 -10.34 -5.80 10.73
N ALA A 129 -10.64 -6.87 10.01
CA ALA A 129 -10.86 -6.82 8.57
C ALA A 129 -12.35 -6.84 8.26
N PHE A 130 -12.78 -6.17 7.19
CA PHE A 130 -14.19 -6.11 6.82
C PHE A 130 -14.34 -5.91 5.32
N THR A 131 -15.54 -6.21 4.82
CA THR A 131 -15.94 -5.98 3.44
C THR A 131 -16.92 -4.80 3.35
N PRO A 132 -17.10 -4.19 2.18
CA PRO A 132 -18.10 -3.13 1.99
C PRO A 132 -19.51 -3.49 2.49
N ARG A 133 -19.88 -4.77 2.41
CA ARG A 133 -21.21 -5.27 2.81
C ARG A 133 -21.37 -5.45 4.31
N ASP A 134 -20.26 -5.47 5.06
CA ASP A 134 -20.29 -5.63 6.52
C ASP A 134 -20.63 -4.31 7.25
N ILE A 135 -20.76 -3.20 6.52
CA ILE A 135 -21.05 -1.89 7.09
C ILE A 135 -22.56 -1.68 7.16
N ASN A 136 -23.09 -1.49 8.37
CA ASN A 136 -24.43 -0.97 8.57
C ASN A 136 -24.35 0.56 8.74
N TRP A 137 -24.69 1.27 7.67
CA TRP A 137 -24.64 2.73 7.64
C TRP A 137 -25.76 3.43 8.41
N GLN A 138 -26.88 2.73 8.67
CA GLN A 138 -27.98 3.26 9.47
C GLN A 138 -27.60 3.29 10.95
N ASN A 139 -26.98 2.20 11.42
CA ASN A 139 -26.56 2.05 12.81
C ASN A 139 -25.10 2.46 13.06
N GLU A 140 -24.40 2.96 12.04
CA GLU A 140 -22.97 3.33 12.09
C GLU A 140 -22.06 2.25 12.71
N THR A 141 -22.30 0.99 12.34
CA THR A 141 -21.54 -0.17 12.84
C THR A 141 -20.95 -1.01 11.72
N VAL A 142 -19.95 -1.82 12.04
CA VAL A 142 -19.28 -2.75 11.12
C VAL A 142 -19.20 -4.13 11.75
N SER A 143 -19.67 -5.16 11.03
CA SER A 143 -19.49 -6.57 11.40
C SER A 143 -18.12 -7.06 10.93
N GLY A 144 -17.09 -6.85 11.75
CA GLY A 144 -15.71 -7.13 11.42
C GLY A 144 -15.24 -8.55 11.73
N PHE A 145 -14.27 -9.02 10.96
CA PHE A 145 -13.46 -10.21 11.25
C PHE A 145 -12.30 -9.85 12.17
N PHE A 146 -12.36 -10.32 13.41
CA PHE A 146 -11.27 -10.27 14.39
C PHE A 146 -10.49 -11.57 14.37
N LEU A 147 -9.22 -11.52 14.74
CA LEU A 147 -8.39 -12.71 14.90
C LEU A 147 -8.35 -13.14 16.36
N ASN A 148 -8.68 -14.41 16.62
CA ASN A 148 -8.55 -15.05 17.91
C ASN A 148 -7.10 -15.54 18.13
N ASP A 149 -6.74 -15.85 19.37
CA ASP A 149 -5.38 -16.26 19.73
C ASP A 149 -4.97 -17.59 19.06
N ASN A 150 -5.93 -18.49 18.82
CA ASN A 150 -5.75 -19.73 18.06
C ASN A 150 -5.63 -19.51 16.53
N GLY A 151 -5.68 -18.27 16.04
CA GLY A 151 -5.58 -17.92 14.63
C GLY A 151 -6.84 -18.11 13.80
N SER A 152 -7.98 -18.43 14.42
CA SER A 152 -9.30 -18.44 13.76
C SER A 152 -9.92 -17.04 13.73
N PHE A 153 -10.83 -16.82 12.78
CA PHE A 153 -11.58 -15.56 12.72
C PHE A 153 -12.83 -15.63 13.59
N SER A 154 -13.16 -14.54 14.28
CA SER A 154 -14.46 -14.32 14.91
C SER A 154 -15.13 -13.07 14.34
N ARG A 155 -16.44 -13.13 14.12
CA ARG A 155 -17.26 -11.98 13.70
C ARG A 155 -17.68 -11.20 14.94
N LYS A 156 -17.41 -9.89 14.96
CA LYS A 156 -17.88 -8.98 16.01
C LYS A 156 -18.35 -7.68 15.40
N THR A 157 -19.46 -7.17 15.89
CA THR A 157 -19.93 -5.83 15.55
C THR A 157 -19.18 -4.81 16.38
N VAL A 158 -18.70 -3.75 15.75
CA VAL A 158 -18.02 -2.60 16.38
C VAL A 158 -18.51 -1.30 15.73
N PRO A 159 -18.29 -0.14 16.35
CA PRO A 159 -18.60 1.15 15.73
C PRO A 159 -17.79 1.38 14.44
N LEU A 160 -18.11 2.43 13.69
CA LEU A 160 -17.24 2.88 12.60
C LEU A 160 -15.80 3.16 13.10
N PRO A 161 -14.76 2.79 12.32
CA PRO A 161 -13.37 2.85 12.77
C PRO A 161 -12.83 4.28 12.86
N ASP A 162 -11.72 4.42 13.58
CA ASP A 162 -10.93 5.65 13.64
C ASP A 162 -10.10 5.88 12.37
N VAL A 163 -9.73 4.81 11.67
CA VAL A 163 -8.96 4.84 10.41
C VAL A 163 -9.26 3.60 9.56
N VAL A 164 -9.28 3.78 8.24
CA VAL A 164 -9.46 2.68 7.28
C VAL A 164 -8.22 2.53 6.39
N TYR A 165 -7.64 1.34 6.39
CA TYR A 165 -6.65 0.90 5.41
C TYR A 165 -7.34 0.21 4.24
N ASN A 166 -7.28 0.80 3.04
CA ASN A 166 -7.88 0.20 1.85
C ASN A 166 -6.95 -0.84 1.20
N ARG A 167 -7.36 -2.12 1.28
CA ARG A 167 -6.68 -3.24 0.62
C ARG A 167 -7.57 -4.05 -0.31
N LEU A 168 -8.57 -3.41 -0.93
CA LEU A 168 -9.32 -4.03 -2.03
C LEU A 168 -8.36 -4.53 -3.13
N PRO A 169 -8.48 -5.77 -3.59
CA PRO A 169 -7.45 -6.40 -4.44
C PRO A 169 -7.62 -6.16 -5.94
N SER A 170 -8.80 -5.72 -6.36
CA SER A 170 -9.16 -5.65 -7.78
C SER A 170 -9.34 -4.21 -8.20
N ARG A 171 -8.62 -3.80 -9.26
CA ARG A 171 -8.81 -2.49 -9.89
C ARG A 171 -10.26 -2.27 -10.29
N ARG A 172 -10.91 -3.29 -10.88
CA ARG A 172 -12.31 -3.19 -11.35
C ARG A 172 -13.27 -2.90 -10.20
N SER A 173 -13.12 -3.57 -9.06
CA SER A 173 -14.00 -3.31 -7.91
C SER A 173 -13.67 -1.98 -7.25
N ASP A 174 -12.39 -1.64 -7.18
CA ASP A 174 -11.93 -0.39 -6.57
C ASP A 174 -12.52 0.82 -7.28
N PHE A 175 -12.56 0.85 -8.62
CA PHE A 175 -13.17 1.96 -9.39
C PHE A 175 -14.70 1.89 -9.55
N SER A 176 -15.39 0.97 -8.87
CA SER A 176 -16.85 0.88 -8.98
C SER A 176 -17.57 2.06 -8.30
N PRO A 177 -18.74 2.50 -8.79
CA PRO A 177 -19.51 3.58 -8.16
C PRO A 177 -19.83 3.32 -6.68
N ALA A 178 -20.13 2.07 -6.32
CA ALA A 178 -20.41 1.66 -4.95
C ALA A 178 -19.19 1.88 -4.02
N ILE A 179 -17.98 1.58 -4.48
CA ILE A 179 -16.77 1.83 -3.69
C ILE A 179 -16.47 3.32 -3.60
N ASN A 180 -16.65 4.10 -4.67
CA ASN A 180 -16.49 5.56 -4.60
C ASN A 180 -17.46 6.17 -3.56
N GLN A 181 -18.74 5.78 -3.57
CA GLN A 181 -19.72 6.20 -2.55
C GLN A 181 -19.33 5.78 -1.13
N LEU A 182 -18.80 4.57 -0.96
CA LEU A 182 -18.30 4.09 0.33
C LEU A 182 -17.17 4.98 0.85
N ARG A 183 -16.22 5.39 0.01
CA ARG A 183 -15.12 6.24 0.43
C ARG A 183 -15.59 7.65 0.78
N GLU A 184 -16.49 8.23 -0.02
CA GLU A 184 -17.13 9.52 0.29
C GLU A 184 -17.84 9.51 1.64
N ARG A 185 -18.53 8.41 1.97
CA ARG A 185 -19.18 8.26 3.29
C ARG A 185 -18.21 8.26 4.46
N PHE A 186 -16.99 7.73 4.29
CA PHE A 186 -15.93 7.82 5.30
C PHE A 186 -15.36 9.25 5.41
N ILE A 187 -15.12 9.94 4.28
CA ILE A 187 -14.65 11.32 4.27
C ILE A 187 -15.64 12.25 4.98
N ARG A 188 -16.94 12.17 4.67
CA ARG A 188 -17.99 12.99 5.31
C ARG A 188 -18.02 12.80 6.83
N ARG A 189 -17.64 11.62 7.32
CA ARG A 189 -17.52 11.31 8.75
C ARG A 189 -16.17 11.69 9.34
N LYS A 190 -15.27 12.30 8.56
CA LYS A 190 -13.90 12.66 8.96
C LYS A 190 -13.10 11.44 9.41
N ILE A 191 -13.32 10.28 8.81
CA ILE A 191 -12.55 9.05 9.07
C ILE A 191 -11.44 8.97 8.01
N PRO A 192 -10.16 9.06 8.40
CA PRO A 192 -9.04 8.91 7.47
C PRO A 192 -9.12 7.58 6.74
N PHE A 193 -9.03 7.66 5.41
CA PHE A 193 -9.08 6.52 4.50
C PHE A 193 -7.85 6.62 3.59
N PHE A 194 -6.88 5.73 3.76
CA PHE A 194 -5.62 5.80 3.04
C PHE A 194 -5.45 4.66 2.04
N ASN A 195 -4.62 4.92 1.02
CA ASN A 195 -4.49 4.12 -0.21
C ASN A 195 -5.82 4.08 -0.97
N TRP A 196 -6.39 5.29 -1.15
CA TRP A 196 -7.71 5.59 -1.71
C TRP A 196 -8.14 4.66 -2.84
N SER A 197 -7.34 4.56 -3.90
CA SER A 197 -7.56 3.67 -5.02
C SER A 197 -6.24 3.14 -5.59
N PHE A 198 -6.30 2.17 -6.49
CA PHE A 198 -5.17 1.88 -7.37
C PHE A 198 -4.79 3.12 -8.18
N PHE A 199 -3.51 3.25 -8.50
CA PHE A 199 -3.04 4.25 -9.44
C PHE A 199 -3.40 3.87 -10.86
N ASN A 200 -3.79 4.88 -11.65
CA ASN A 200 -3.79 4.80 -13.08
C ASN A 200 -2.39 5.16 -13.60
N LYS A 201 -1.84 4.32 -14.48
CA LYS A 201 -0.49 4.48 -15.00
C LYS A 201 -0.32 5.78 -15.78
N SER A 202 -1.29 6.14 -16.64
CA SER A 202 -1.21 7.38 -17.43
C SER A 202 -1.21 8.60 -16.52
N ASP A 203 -1.99 8.57 -15.46
CA ASP A 203 -2.20 9.73 -14.60
C ASP A 203 -0.96 9.97 -13.74
N ILE A 204 -0.32 8.92 -13.22
CA ILE A 204 0.96 9.04 -12.51
C ILE A 204 2.06 9.55 -13.44
N TYR A 205 2.14 9.08 -14.68
CA TYR A 205 3.14 9.57 -15.62
C TYR A 205 2.95 11.06 -15.91
N LYS A 206 1.73 11.49 -16.25
CA LYS A 206 1.42 12.91 -16.50
C LYS A 206 1.68 13.80 -15.29
N LEU A 207 1.39 13.29 -14.10
CA LEU A 207 1.63 13.96 -12.82
C LEU A 207 3.14 14.19 -12.60
N LEU A 208 3.97 13.17 -12.88
CA LEU A 208 5.40 13.24 -12.60
C LEU A 208 6.24 13.85 -13.73
N GLU A 209 5.82 13.73 -14.99
CA GLU A 209 6.60 14.18 -16.16
C GLU A 209 6.95 15.67 -16.11
N ASN A 210 6.03 16.50 -15.63
CA ASN A 210 6.23 17.95 -15.50
C ASN A 210 6.65 18.39 -14.09
N ASP A 211 6.92 17.44 -13.19
CA ASP A 211 7.37 17.76 -11.83
C ASP A 211 8.87 18.10 -11.85
N PRO A 212 9.30 19.26 -11.32
CA PRO A 212 10.71 19.68 -11.38
C PRO A 212 11.68 18.72 -10.67
N ALA A 213 11.20 18.01 -9.64
CA ALA A 213 12.00 17.08 -8.86
C ALA A 213 11.94 15.66 -9.42
N ALA A 214 10.79 15.24 -9.96
CA ALA A 214 10.55 13.86 -10.38
C ALA A 214 10.63 13.60 -11.89
N GLY A 215 10.39 14.59 -12.75
CA GLY A 215 10.25 14.41 -14.20
C GLY A 215 11.46 13.79 -14.87
N ARG A 216 12.67 14.11 -14.38
CA ARG A 216 13.94 13.53 -14.88
C ARG A 216 14.05 12.02 -14.73
N TYR A 217 13.27 11.41 -13.83
CA TYR A 217 13.27 9.96 -13.59
C TYR A 217 12.20 9.22 -14.40
N ILE A 218 11.44 9.93 -15.26
CA ILE A 218 10.35 9.36 -16.04
C ILE A 218 10.84 9.15 -17.49
N PRO A 219 10.79 7.91 -18.03
CA PRO A 219 11.13 7.68 -19.42
C PRO A 219 10.15 8.38 -20.36
N GLU A 220 10.66 8.98 -21.45
CA GLU A 220 9.82 9.62 -22.46
C GLU A 220 8.74 8.65 -22.95
N SER A 221 7.48 9.08 -22.94
CA SER A 221 6.33 8.20 -23.21
C SER A 221 5.23 8.92 -23.99
N ILE A 222 4.78 8.33 -25.10
CA ILE A 222 3.69 8.87 -25.92
C ILE A 222 2.50 7.90 -25.90
N THR A 223 1.36 8.35 -25.38
CA THR A 223 0.12 7.57 -25.33
C THR A 223 -0.65 7.69 -26.64
N ASN A 224 -1.19 6.57 -27.14
CA ASN A 224 -1.84 6.46 -28.46
C ASN A 224 -0.99 7.10 -29.57
N PRO A 225 0.27 6.64 -29.74
CA PRO A 225 1.20 7.29 -30.64
C PRO A 225 0.76 7.17 -32.10
N THR A 226 1.00 8.22 -32.88
CA THR A 226 0.90 8.13 -34.34
C THR A 226 2.04 7.28 -34.92
N VAL A 227 1.93 6.93 -36.20
CA VAL A 227 2.97 6.17 -36.91
C VAL A 227 4.28 6.95 -36.96
N GLU A 228 4.18 8.26 -37.14
CA GLU A 228 5.29 9.21 -37.23
C GLU A 228 5.99 9.31 -35.86
N GLN A 229 5.22 9.51 -34.78
CA GLN A 229 5.75 9.54 -33.42
C GLN A 229 6.45 8.22 -33.03
N MET A 230 5.91 7.08 -33.46
CA MET A 230 6.56 5.77 -33.27
C MET A 230 7.92 5.71 -33.98
N LYS A 231 8.01 6.26 -35.19
CA LYS A 231 9.24 6.30 -35.98
C LYS A 231 10.29 7.19 -35.31
N GLU A 232 9.91 8.42 -34.97
CA GLU A 232 10.77 9.39 -34.29
C GLU A 232 11.33 8.84 -32.98
N MET A 233 10.47 8.22 -32.16
CA MET A 233 10.89 7.58 -30.90
C MET A 233 11.88 6.43 -31.14
N LEU A 234 11.66 5.62 -32.17
CA LEU A 234 12.56 4.51 -32.52
C LEU A 234 13.90 4.98 -33.06
N GLU A 235 13.92 6.02 -33.89
CA GLU A 235 15.15 6.57 -34.46
C GLU A 235 16.00 7.26 -33.37
N ARG A 236 15.34 8.04 -32.51
CA ARG A 236 15.99 8.76 -31.40
C ARG A 236 16.53 7.83 -30.32
N HIS A 237 15.73 6.86 -29.86
CA HIS A 237 16.10 6.00 -28.73
C HIS A 237 16.70 4.64 -29.14
N GLN A 238 16.70 4.30 -30.43
CA GLN A 238 17.10 3.01 -31.02
C GLN A 238 16.27 1.80 -30.58
N PHE A 239 15.63 1.82 -29.41
CA PHE A 239 14.60 0.87 -29.04
C PHE A 239 13.58 1.48 -28.11
N VAL A 240 12.36 0.96 -28.18
CA VAL A 240 11.21 1.42 -27.39
C VAL A 240 10.37 0.23 -26.92
N TYR A 241 9.62 0.43 -25.85
CA TYR A 241 8.58 -0.48 -25.42
C TYR A 241 7.23 -0.01 -25.90
N TYR A 242 6.53 -0.84 -26.66
CA TYR A 242 5.13 -0.66 -27.02
C TYR A 242 4.28 -1.56 -26.13
N LYS A 243 3.52 -0.94 -25.22
CA LYS A 243 2.79 -1.65 -24.14
C LYS A 243 1.35 -1.13 -24.01
N PRO A 244 0.38 -1.97 -23.60
CA PRO A 244 -0.99 -1.50 -23.37
C PRO A 244 -1.03 -0.41 -22.29
N THR A 245 -1.91 0.58 -22.44
CA THR A 245 -2.18 1.60 -21.41
C THR A 245 -2.82 0.98 -20.17
N ALA A 246 -3.73 0.03 -20.39
CA ALA A 246 -4.34 -0.80 -19.37
C ALA A 246 -3.83 -2.25 -19.53
N GLY A 247 -2.97 -2.68 -18.61
CA GLY A 247 -2.39 -4.02 -18.64
C GLY A 247 -1.78 -4.43 -17.31
N SER A 248 -1.53 -5.72 -17.15
CA SER A 248 -0.82 -6.28 -15.99
C SER A 248 0.03 -7.47 -16.42
N LEU A 249 0.97 -7.88 -15.56
CA LEU A 249 1.79 -9.10 -15.71
C LEU A 249 2.72 -9.14 -16.93
N GLY A 250 2.92 -8.02 -17.62
CA GLY A 250 3.79 -7.97 -18.80
C GLY A 250 3.17 -8.49 -20.10
N ASN A 251 1.85 -8.73 -20.11
CA ASN A 251 1.15 -9.22 -21.29
C ASN A 251 0.99 -8.11 -22.34
N GLY A 252 1.16 -8.47 -23.62
CA GLY A 252 0.99 -7.53 -24.74
C GLY A 252 2.13 -6.53 -24.91
N ILE A 253 3.26 -6.70 -24.20
CA ILE A 253 4.42 -5.82 -24.34
C ILE A 253 5.30 -6.27 -25.50
N TYR A 254 5.65 -5.31 -26.35
CA TYR A 254 6.61 -5.45 -27.43
C TYR A 254 7.84 -4.60 -27.12
N ARG A 255 9.03 -5.18 -27.27
CA ARG A 255 10.27 -4.41 -27.41
C ARG A 255 10.52 -4.25 -28.90
N LEU A 256 10.49 -3.02 -29.37
CA LEU A 256 10.76 -2.65 -30.75
C LEU A 256 12.17 -2.10 -30.81
N THR A 257 12.98 -2.58 -31.75
CA THR A 257 14.37 -2.13 -31.91
C THR A 257 14.60 -1.74 -33.36
N TYR A 258 15.24 -0.60 -33.55
CA TYR A 258 15.76 -0.16 -34.83
C TYR A 258 17.29 -0.35 -34.82
N SER A 259 17.79 -0.93 -35.91
CA SER A 259 19.22 -1.03 -36.18
C SER A 259 19.45 -0.53 -37.60
N PRO A 260 20.20 0.57 -37.79
CA PRO A 260 20.39 1.17 -39.12
C PRO A 260 20.84 0.16 -40.19
N LYS A 261 21.74 -0.76 -39.83
CA LYS A 261 22.27 -1.79 -40.74
C LYS A 261 21.43 -3.07 -40.83
N ARG A 262 20.60 -3.38 -39.83
CA ARG A 262 19.92 -4.70 -39.74
C ARG A 262 18.40 -4.63 -39.90
N GLY A 263 17.83 -3.43 -39.91
CA GLY A 263 16.40 -3.17 -40.03
C GLY A 263 15.72 -3.07 -38.66
N TYR A 264 14.45 -3.51 -38.62
CA TYR A 264 13.59 -3.38 -37.45
C TYR A 264 13.30 -4.74 -36.83
N PHE A 265 13.18 -4.78 -35.50
CA PHE A 265 12.91 -5.99 -34.75
C PHE A 265 11.75 -5.78 -33.80
N ALA A 266 10.89 -6.80 -33.67
CA ALA A 266 9.86 -6.85 -32.65
C ALA A 266 10.05 -8.11 -31.81
N ARG A 267 10.37 -7.92 -30.53
CA ARG A 267 10.42 -8.99 -29.54
C ARG A 267 9.18 -8.91 -28.65
N TYR A 268 8.47 -10.02 -28.47
CA TYR A 268 7.27 -10.09 -27.62
C TYR A 268 7.04 -11.52 -27.13
N ARG A 269 6.17 -11.70 -26.14
CA ARG A 269 5.81 -13.03 -25.62
C ARG A 269 4.57 -13.57 -26.35
N LYS A 270 4.60 -14.83 -26.78
CA LYS A 270 3.45 -15.59 -27.30
C LYS A 270 3.17 -16.78 -26.38
N LYS A 271 1.99 -17.39 -26.46
CA LYS A 271 1.74 -18.71 -25.84
C LYS A 271 2.86 -19.67 -26.27
N GLY A 272 3.65 -20.15 -25.31
CA GLY A 272 4.79 -21.06 -25.55
C GLY A 272 6.19 -20.46 -25.48
N GLY A 273 6.39 -19.13 -25.42
CA GLY A 273 7.73 -18.55 -25.27
C GLY A 273 7.93 -17.11 -25.78
N ASN A 274 9.19 -16.73 -25.96
CA ASN A 274 9.59 -15.44 -26.54
C ASN A 274 9.65 -15.57 -28.07
N ALA A 275 9.08 -14.59 -28.78
CA ALA A 275 9.15 -14.48 -30.22
C ALA A 275 10.03 -13.27 -30.60
N LEU A 276 10.81 -13.42 -31.67
CA LEU A 276 11.58 -12.34 -32.30
C LEU A 276 11.25 -12.32 -33.79
N LEU A 277 10.73 -11.20 -34.27
CA LEU A 277 10.46 -10.95 -35.68
C LEU A 277 11.42 -9.88 -36.20
N ARG A 278 11.89 -10.05 -37.44
CA ARG A 278 12.70 -9.07 -38.17
C ARG A 278 11.89 -8.50 -39.34
N PHE A 279 12.05 -7.21 -39.60
CA PHE A 279 11.42 -6.49 -40.69
C PHE A 279 12.47 -5.66 -41.43
N GLY A 280 12.43 -5.71 -42.77
CA GLY A 280 13.33 -4.91 -43.60
C GLY A 280 13.00 -3.41 -43.60
N SER A 281 11.77 -3.04 -43.27
CA SER A 281 11.31 -1.65 -43.28
C SER A 281 10.37 -1.33 -42.12
N PHE A 282 10.34 -0.05 -41.72
CA PHE A 282 9.45 0.47 -40.68
C PHE A 282 7.98 0.19 -41.01
N ASN A 283 7.58 0.44 -42.27
CA ASN A 283 6.21 0.20 -42.73
C ASN A 283 5.77 -1.25 -42.54
N SER A 284 6.68 -2.21 -42.69
CA SER A 284 6.36 -3.63 -42.48
C SER A 284 6.17 -3.97 -41.00
N LEU A 285 6.98 -3.37 -40.11
CA LEU A 285 6.77 -3.45 -38.67
C LEU A 285 5.41 -2.85 -38.28
N MET A 286 5.07 -1.67 -38.81
CA MET A 286 3.83 -0.98 -38.50
C MET A 286 2.60 -1.72 -39.01
N ARG A 287 2.63 -2.30 -40.21
CA ARG A 287 1.56 -3.18 -40.69
C ARG A 287 1.29 -4.35 -39.75
N MET A 288 2.33 -4.95 -39.17
CA MET A 288 2.17 -6.02 -38.17
C MET A 288 1.50 -5.51 -36.89
N LEU A 289 1.93 -4.35 -36.36
CA LEU A 289 1.33 -3.77 -35.16
C LEU A 289 -0.13 -3.36 -35.40
N GLN A 290 -0.41 -2.67 -36.50
CA GLN A 290 -1.76 -2.23 -36.88
C GLN A 290 -2.69 -3.40 -37.18
N GLY A 291 -2.18 -4.47 -37.80
CA GLY A 291 -2.94 -5.70 -38.04
C GLY A 291 -3.34 -6.42 -36.75
N ARG A 292 -2.57 -6.27 -35.67
CA ARG A 292 -2.86 -6.91 -34.36
C ARG A 292 -3.65 -6.02 -33.41
N HIS A 293 -3.43 -4.71 -33.45
CA HIS A 293 -3.90 -3.76 -32.44
C HIS A 293 -4.79 -2.66 -33.01
N GLY A 294 -5.10 -2.72 -34.31
CA GLY A 294 -5.91 -1.73 -35.02
C GLY A 294 -5.08 -0.59 -35.61
N LYS A 295 -5.59 0.03 -36.69
CA LYS A 295 -4.88 1.07 -37.46
C LYS A 295 -4.46 2.28 -36.61
N GLN A 296 -5.27 2.64 -35.61
CA GLN A 296 -5.08 3.81 -34.77
C GLN A 296 -4.26 3.52 -33.49
N LEU A 297 -3.83 2.28 -33.27
CA LEU A 297 -3.00 1.87 -32.12
C LEU A 297 -3.51 2.38 -30.75
N ARG A 298 -4.84 2.52 -30.63
CA ARG A 298 -5.49 3.03 -29.43
C ARG A 298 -5.29 2.07 -28.26
N GLY A 299 -5.14 2.63 -27.06
CA GLY A 299 -4.96 1.85 -25.84
C GLY A 299 -3.55 1.32 -25.65
N TYR A 300 -2.56 1.91 -26.32
CA TYR A 300 -1.14 1.60 -26.14
C TYR A 300 -0.30 2.86 -25.89
N VAL A 301 0.86 2.67 -25.30
CA VAL A 301 1.88 3.70 -25.08
C VAL A 301 3.18 3.19 -25.67
N VAL A 302 3.89 4.06 -26.39
CA VAL A 302 5.29 3.88 -26.74
C VAL A 302 6.13 4.58 -25.71
N GLN A 303 7.11 3.88 -25.16
CA GLN A 303 7.98 4.39 -24.11
C GLN A 303 9.44 4.17 -24.50
N GLN A 304 10.28 5.15 -24.22
CA GLN A 304 11.73 5.06 -24.33
C GLN A 304 12.26 3.76 -23.72
N GLY A 305 13.12 3.07 -24.48
CA GLY A 305 13.84 1.91 -24.00
C GLY A 305 15.02 2.32 -23.14
N ILE A 306 15.04 1.91 -21.88
CA ILE A 306 16.17 2.15 -20.97
C ILE A 306 17.11 0.94 -20.97
N ARG A 307 18.42 1.20 -21.17
CA ARG A 307 19.47 0.17 -21.15
C ARG A 307 19.87 -0.10 -19.70
N LEU A 308 19.11 -0.96 -19.05
CA LEU A 308 19.30 -1.32 -17.66
C LEU A 308 20.64 -2.02 -17.43
N ILE A 309 21.07 -2.02 -16.17
CA ILE A 309 22.07 -2.96 -15.69
C ILE A 309 21.61 -4.41 -15.91
N GLU A 310 22.57 -5.28 -16.18
CA GLU A 310 22.31 -6.67 -16.54
C GLU A 310 23.19 -7.62 -15.71
N ILE A 311 22.70 -8.83 -15.46
CA ILE A 311 23.53 -9.94 -14.99
C ILE A 311 23.30 -11.09 -15.95
N ASP A 312 24.36 -11.65 -16.51
CA ASP A 312 24.29 -12.71 -17.52
C ASP A 312 23.38 -12.34 -18.70
N GLU A 313 23.52 -11.11 -19.21
CA GLU A 313 22.71 -10.53 -20.31
C GLU A 313 21.21 -10.45 -20.03
N CYS A 314 20.81 -10.53 -18.76
CA CYS A 314 19.43 -10.36 -18.33
C CYS A 314 19.26 -9.02 -17.61
N PRO A 315 18.39 -8.12 -18.09
CA PRO A 315 18.12 -6.85 -17.43
C PRO A 315 17.49 -7.04 -16.05
N ILE A 316 17.76 -6.08 -15.17
CA ILE A 316 17.31 -6.08 -13.78
C ILE A 316 16.48 -4.83 -13.51
N ASP A 317 15.33 -5.01 -12.87
CA ASP A 317 14.59 -3.92 -12.24
C ASP A 317 14.35 -4.18 -10.75
N PHE A 318 14.12 -3.13 -10.00
CA PHE A 318 14.05 -3.15 -8.55
C PHE A 318 12.63 -2.83 -8.10
N ARG A 319 12.02 -3.75 -7.35
CA ARG A 319 10.75 -3.51 -6.66
C ARG A 319 11.03 -2.84 -5.31
N PHE A 320 10.78 -1.55 -5.22
CA PHE A 320 10.79 -0.80 -3.96
C PHE A 320 9.43 -0.89 -3.29
N HIS A 321 9.40 -1.14 -1.99
CA HIS A 321 8.23 -0.98 -1.13
C HIS A 321 8.42 0.23 -0.23
N MET A 322 7.63 1.26 -0.49
CA MET A 322 7.59 2.51 0.27
C MET A 322 6.44 2.49 1.25
N HIS A 323 6.67 2.97 2.46
CA HIS A 323 5.62 3.18 3.45
C HIS A 323 5.78 4.55 4.11
N LYS A 324 4.68 5.08 4.65
CA LYS A 324 4.74 6.13 5.67
C LYS A 324 5.08 5.51 7.02
N ASN A 325 6.06 6.07 7.72
CA ASN A 325 6.38 5.69 9.10
C ASN A 325 5.40 6.31 10.12
N GLY A 326 5.60 6.05 11.41
CA GLY A 326 4.83 6.65 12.51
C GLY A 326 4.89 8.19 12.61
N ASN A 327 5.76 8.83 11.83
CA ASN A 327 5.90 10.27 11.69
C ASN A 327 5.35 10.83 10.37
N ASN A 328 4.67 9.99 9.58
CA ASN A 328 4.12 10.36 8.27
C ASN A 328 5.18 10.82 7.27
N GLN A 329 6.39 10.25 7.36
CA GLN A 329 7.47 10.42 6.39
C GLN A 329 7.60 9.16 5.54
N TRP A 330 7.93 9.34 4.25
CA TRP A 330 8.18 8.23 3.34
C TRP A 330 9.51 7.55 3.66
N VAL A 331 9.48 6.24 3.78
CA VAL A 331 10.66 5.40 4.00
C VAL A 331 10.64 4.20 3.07
N VAL A 332 11.83 3.75 2.67
CA VAL A 332 12.02 2.52 1.91
C VAL A 332 12.05 1.35 2.90
N VAL A 333 11.07 0.46 2.82
CA VAL A 333 10.94 -0.67 3.76
C VAL A 333 11.59 -1.93 3.24
N GLY A 334 11.58 -2.13 1.93
CA GLY A 334 12.21 -3.30 1.33
C GLY A 334 12.40 -3.12 -0.17
N ILE A 335 13.45 -3.73 -0.68
CA ILE A 335 13.83 -3.66 -2.09
C ILE A 335 14.11 -5.09 -2.56
N GLY A 336 13.49 -5.49 -3.67
CA GLY A 336 13.79 -6.76 -4.31
C GLY A 336 14.28 -6.54 -5.74
N ALA A 337 15.46 -7.05 -6.09
CA ALA A 337 15.98 -6.99 -7.45
C ALA A 337 15.44 -8.17 -8.26
N LYS A 338 14.73 -7.89 -9.36
CA LYS A 338 14.14 -8.88 -10.25
C LYS A 338 14.98 -8.96 -11.53
N LYS A 339 15.71 -10.05 -11.69
CA LYS A 339 16.43 -10.37 -12.92
C LYS A 339 15.48 -11.00 -13.93
N ALA A 340 15.45 -10.51 -15.16
CA ALA A 340 14.64 -11.10 -16.23
C ALA A 340 15.08 -12.53 -16.57
N GLY A 341 14.12 -13.33 -17.07
CA GLY A 341 14.45 -14.59 -17.73
C GLY A 341 15.17 -14.32 -19.07
N ARG A 342 16.08 -15.21 -19.48
CA ARG A 342 16.84 -15.06 -20.74
C ARG A 342 15.91 -14.80 -21.92
N GLY A 343 16.20 -13.75 -22.67
CA GLY A 343 15.41 -13.32 -23.84
C GLY A 343 14.02 -12.74 -23.54
N SER A 344 13.61 -12.64 -22.26
CA SER A 344 12.31 -12.07 -21.87
C SER A 344 12.26 -10.56 -22.12
N VAL A 345 11.09 -10.08 -22.53
CA VAL A 345 10.80 -8.64 -22.69
C VAL A 345 10.49 -7.97 -21.35
N THR A 346 10.22 -8.77 -20.31
CA THR A 346 9.83 -8.29 -18.98
C THR A 346 10.61 -9.02 -17.89
N THR A 347 10.89 -8.32 -16.79
CA THR A 347 11.53 -8.85 -15.58
C THR A 347 10.54 -9.56 -14.64
N HIS A 348 9.26 -9.65 -15.02
CA HIS A 348 8.23 -10.18 -14.15
C HIS A 348 8.51 -11.64 -13.78
N ILE A 349 8.55 -11.97 -12.48
CA ILE A 349 8.98 -13.29 -11.97
C ILE A 349 8.23 -14.46 -12.62
N LYS A 350 6.91 -14.30 -12.83
CA LYS A 350 6.06 -15.30 -13.53
C LYS A 350 6.51 -15.65 -14.95
N ASN A 351 7.39 -14.85 -15.55
CA ASN A 351 7.90 -15.01 -16.91
C ASN A 351 9.31 -15.63 -16.94
N GLY A 352 9.76 -16.25 -15.84
CA GLY A 352 11.07 -16.90 -15.72
C GLY A 352 12.15 -16.02 -15.06
N GLY A 353 11.73 -14.93 -14.41
CA GLY A 353 12.63 -14.05 -13.67
C GLY A 353 13.02 -14.62 -12.30
N SER A 354 14.18 -14.21 -11.79
CA SER A 354 14.65 -14.58 -10.45
C SER A 354 14.70 -13.34 -9.54
N LEU A 355 14.56 -13.56 -8.24
CA LEU A 355 14.59 -12.51 -7.22
C LEU A 355 15.89 -12.62 -6.43
N MET A 356 16.58 -11.49 -6.23
CA MET A 356 17.79 -11.37 -5.43
C MET A 356 17.76 -10.09 -4.59
N THR A 357 18.74 -9.94 -3.71
CA THR A 357 18.91 -8.70 -2.93
C THR A 357 19.46 -7.57 -3.82
N PRO A 358 19.14 -6.30 -3.54
CA PRO A 358 19.69 -5.19 -4.32
C PRO A 358 21.22 -5.10 -4.19
N GLU A 359 21.79 -5.45 -3.04
CA GLU A 359 23.24 -5.46 -2.83
C GLU A 359 23.93 -6.46 -3.76
N GLN A 360 23.37 -7.67 -3.90
CA GLN A 360 23.89 -8.67 -4.85
C GLN A 360 23.78 -8.22 -6.30
N ALA A 361 22.70 -7.52 -6.67
CA ALA A 361 22.49 -7.05 -8.03
C ALA A 361 23.47 -5.93 -8.40
N LEU A 362 23.63 -4.96 -7.49
CA LEU A 362 24.43 -3.76 -7.70
C LEU A 362 25.94 -4.04 -7.57
N SER A 363 26.38 -4.87 -6.62
CA SER A 363 27.81 -5.23 -6.47
C SER A 363 28.40 -5.87 -7.73
N ARG A 364 27.61 -6.65 -8.47
CA ARG A 364 28.06 -7.26 -9.73
C ARG A 364 28.21 -6.29 -10.89
N ASN A 365 27.54 -5.13 -10.83
CA ASN A 365 27.57 -4.13 -11.89
C ASN A 365 28.47 -2.94 -11.55
N PHE A 366 28.54 -2.56 -10.27
CA PHE A 366 29.18 -1.33 -9.80
C PHE A 366 30.29 -1.55 -8.77
N GLY A 367 30.56 -2.81 -8.37
CA GLY A 367 31.60 -3.12 -7.39
C GLY A 367 31.42 -2.35 -6.08
N ASP A 368 32.48 -1.65 -5.66
CA ASP A 368 32.53 -0.89 -4.40
C ASP A 368 31.50 0.24 -4.34
N ARG A 369 31.08 0.79 -5.50
CA ARG A 369 30.09 1.87 -5.59
C ARG A 369 28.64 1.41 -5.39
N ALA A 370 28.40 0.10 -5.28
CA ALA A 370 27.04 -0.44 -5.15
C ALA A 370 26.25 0.17 -3.99
N GLY A 371 26.91 0.47 -2.86
CA GLY A 371 26.29 1.12 -1.71
C GLY A 371 25.78 2.53 -2.02
N GLU A 372 26.60 3.33 -2.70
CA GLU A 372 26.27 4.71 -3.10
C GLU A 372 25.09 4.72 -4.09
N VAL A 373 25.15 3.88 -5.12
CA VAL A 373 24.09 3.75 -6.12
C VAL A 373 22.77 3.33 -5.46
N LEU A 374 22.82 2.41 -4.50
CA LEU A 374 21.63 1.99 -3.76
C LEU A 374 21.04 3.14 -2.92
N GLN A 375 21.89 3.92 -2.23
CA GLN A 375 21.42 5.08 -1.47
C GLN A 375 20.83 6.15 -2.37
N HIS A 376 21.45 6.41 -3.53
CA HIS A 376 20.89 7.32 -4.53
C HIS A 376 19.51 6.83 -4.99
N ALA A 377 19.36 5.57 -5.37
CA ALA A 377 18.08 4.99 -5.77
C ALA A 377 17.01 5.06 -4.66
N LYS A 378 17.38 4.88 -3.38
CA LYS A 378 16.49 5.08 -2.24
C LYS A 378 16.02 6.54 -2.13
N SER A 379 16.93 7.49 -2.32
CA SER A 379 16.59 8.92 -2.28
C SER A 379 15.62 9.30 -3.41
N VAL A 380 15.86 8.81 -4.63
CA VAL A 380 14.98 8.98 -5.79
C VAL A 380 13.60 8.39 -5.51
N ALA A 381 13.52 7.19 -4.93
CA ALA A 381 12.23 6.58 -4.57
C ALA A 381 11.43 7.41 -3.57
N ILE A 382 12.11 8.08 -2.62
CA ILE A 382 11.47 9.00 -1.67
C ILE A 382 10.97 10.26 -2.40
N THR A 383 11.78 10.87 -3.27
CA THR A 383 11.38 12.02 -4.09
C THR A 383 10.15 11.69 -4.94
N LEU A 384 10.13 10.54 -5.61
CA LEU A 384 8.97 10.08 -6.38
C LEU A 384 7.72 9.90 -5.50
N ALA A 385 7.86 9.30 -4.32
CA ALA A 385 6.73 9.12 -3.39
C ALA A 385 6.17 10.47 -2.91
N GLN A 386 7.04 11.43 -2.61
CA GLN A 386 6.66 12.78 -2.22
C GLN A 386 5.97 13.53 -3.37
N ALA A 387 6.51 13.48 -4.58
CA ALA A 387 5.89 14.10 -5.75
C ALA A 387 4.49 13.53 -6.03
N ILE A 388 4.32 12.20 -5.97
CA ILE A 388 2.99 11.57 -6.06
C ILE A 388 2.07 12.05 -4.95
N GLU A 389 2.53 12.08 -3.70
CA GLU A 389 1.70 12.52 -2.56
C GLU A 389 1.25 13.98 -2.69
N THR A 390 2.15 14.89 -3.06
CA THR A 390 1.86 16.32 -3.16
C THR A 390 0.80 16.61 -4.22
N GLN A 391 0.82 15.88 -5.33
CA GLN A 391 -0.12 16.11 -6.43
C GLN A 391 -1.37 15.22 -6.36
N HIS A 392 -1.37 14.16 -5.53
CA HIS A 392 -2.50 13.27 -5.36
C HIS A 392 -3.46 13.76 -4.26
N GLN A 393 -4.75 13.85 -4.57
CA GLN A 393 -5.75 14.50 -3.69
C GLN A 393 -6.11 13.72 -2.41
N HIS A 394 -5.72 12.45 -2.31
CA HIS A 394 -6.11 11.58 -1.19
C HIS A 394 -4.91 10.96 -0.49
N LEU A 395 -5.11 10.56 0.77
CA LEU A 395 -4.08 9.98 1.63
C LEU A 395 -3.46 8.69 1.04
N ILE A 396 -2.13 8.62 1.08
CA ILE A 396 -1.34 7.47 0.65
C ILE A 396 -0.38 7.11 1.78
N GLY A 397 -0.36 5.84 2.18
CA GLY A 397 0.53 5.32 3.22
C GLY A 397 1.45 4.19 2.74
N GLU A 398 1.27 3.71 1.51
CA GLU A 398 2.10 2.67 0.89
C GLU A 398 2.15 2.86 -0.62
N ILE A 399 3.33 2.73 -1.22
CA ILE A 399 3.55 2.73 -2.67
C ILE A 399 4.56 1.64 -3.00
N GLY A 400 4.34 0.88 -4.07
CA GLY A 400 5.40 0.05 -4.65
C GLY A 400 5.86 0.60 -5.98
N PHE A 401 7.16 0.85 -6.12
CA PHE A 401 7.76 1.25 -7.38
C PHE A 401 8.47 0.09 -8.05
N ASP A 402 8.38 0.02 -9.38
CA ASP A 402 9.34 -0.69 -10.21
C ASP A 402 10.31 0.35 -10.79
N LEU A 403 11.55 0.33 -10.30
CA LEU A 403 12.61 1.23 -10.71
C LEU A 403 13.68 0.47 -11.51
N GLY A 404 14.21 1.10 -12.54
CA GLY A 404 15.38 0.67 -13.29
C GLY A 404 16.58 1.52 -12.94
N ILE A 405 17.77 0.93 -13.08
CA ILE A 405 19.05 1.64 -13.02
C ILE A 405 19.78 1.32 -14.32
N ASP A 406 20.23 2.33 -15.05
CA ASP A 406 21.00 2.15 -16.27
C ASP A 406 22.52 2.07 -15.99
N GLN A 407 23.29 1.89 -17.06
CA GLN A 407 24.75 1.76 -17.00
C GLN A 407 25.46 3.04 -16.54
N GLU A 408 24.78 4.19 -16.61
CA GLU A 408 25.27 5.49 -16.17
C GLU A 408 24.74 5.86 -14.77
N GLU A 409 24.19 4.86 -14.06
CA GLU A 409 23.64 4.99 -12.69
C GLU A 409 22.37 5.86 -12.60
N HIS A 410 21.79 6.27 -13.73
CA HIS A 410 20.52 7.00 -13.72
C HIS A 410 19.37 6.07 -13.32
N VAL A 411 18.49 6.60 -12.47
CA VAL A 411 17.33 5.88 -11.94
C VAL A 411 16.09 6.23 -12.76
N TRP A 412 15.32 5.23 -13.16
CA TRP A 412 14.15 5.37 -14.00
C TRP A 412 12.92 4.70 -13.38
N MET A 413 11.79 5.41 -13.28
CA MET A 413 10.54 4.85 -12.75
C MET A 413 9.67 4.26 -13.86
N PHE A 414 9.47 2.94 -13.84
CA PHE A 414 8.62 2.24 -14.81
C PHE A 414 7.17 2.12 -14.38
N GLU A 415 6.94 1.94 -13.09
CA GLU A 415 5.60 1.76 -12.54
C GLU A 415 5.52 2.20 -11.08
N ALA A 416 4.37 2.76 -10.70
CA ALA A 416 3.97 3.00 -9.33
C ALA A 416 2.67 2.25 -9.03
N ASN A 417 2.57 1.63 -7.86
CA ASN A 417 1.40 0.89 -7.41
C ASN A 417 1.00 1.31 -6.00
N ALA A 418 -0.18 1.90 -5.83
CA ALA A 418 -0.73 2.23 -4.51
C ALA A 418 -1.01 1.01 -3.62
N LYS A 419 -1.04 -0.20 -4.18
CA LYS A 419 -1.48 -1.41 -3.46
C LYS A 419 -0.56 -2.58 -3.81
N PRO A 420 0.76 -2.45 -3.56
CA PRO A 420 1.76 -3.32 -4.15
C PRO A 420 1.66 -4.76 -3.67
N GLY A 421 1.88 -5.70 -4.59
CA GLY A 421 1.94 -7.12 -4.26
C GLY A 421 3.12 -7.42 -3.35
N ARG A 422 2.94 -8.34 -2.40
CA ARG A 422 3.93 -8.66 -1.35
C ARG A 422 4.80 -9.88 -1.66
N SER A 423 4.92 -10.26 -2.93
CA SER A 423 5.59 -11.51 -3.32
C SER A 423 7.08 -11.50 -3.02
N ILE A 424 7.73 -10.32 -3.01
CA ILE A 424 9.17 -10.23 -2.74
C ILE A 424 9.53 -10.68 -1.32
N PHE A 425 8.65 -10.44 -0.34
CA PHE A 425 8.86 -10.79 1.06
C PHE A 425 8.75 -12.30 1.34
N ARG A 426 8.43 -13.11 0.32
CA ARG A 426 8.54 -14.58 0.43
C ARG A 426 9.99 -15.05 0.35
N HIS A 427 10.88 -14.24 -0.24
CA HIS A 427 12.30 -14.53 -0.28
C HIS A 427 12.88 -14.55 1.15
N PRO A 428 13.68 -15.56 1.53
CA PRO A 428 14.20 -15.69 2.89
C PRO A 428 14.90 -14.42 3.40
N SER A 429 15.75 -13.81 2.55
CA SER A 429 16.49 -12.58 2.88
C SER A 429 15.62 -11.32 3.01
N LEU A 430 14.35 -11.36 2.59
CA LEU A 430 13.43 -10.21 2.64
C LEU A 430 12.31 -10.38 3.68
N ARG A 431 12.43 -11.37 4.58
CA ARG A 431 11.40 -11.67 5.59
C ARG A 431 11.29 -10.59 6.67
N LEU A 432 12.41 -9.96 7.03
CA LEU A 432 12.45 -8.92 8.07
C LEU A 432 11.77 -7.64 7.57
N GLU A 433 12.03 -7.26 6.33
CA GLU A 433 11.38 -6.18 5.58
C GLU A 433 9.89 -6.45 5.44
N GLY A 434 9.51 -7.71 5.24
CA GLY A 434 8.10 -8.13 5.25
C GLY A 434 7.40 -7.86 6.58
N LYS A 435 8.09 -8.06 7.72
CA LYS A 435 7.58 -7.72 9.06
C LYS A 435 7.56 -6.20 9.27
N SER A 436 8.64 -5.51 8.92
CA SER A 436 8.75 -4.05 9.00
C SER A 436 7.65 -3.35 8.20
N SER A 437 7.28 -3.90 7.04
CA SER A 437 6.17 -3.39 6.23
C SER A 437 4.82 -3.47 6.94
N VAL A 438 4.58 -4.52 7.73
CA VAL A 438 3.37 -4.61 8.58
C VAL A 438 3.43 -3.58 9.70
N GLU A 439 4.58 -3.41 10.33
CA GLU A 439 4.78 -2.44 11.41
C GLU A 439 4.51 -1.01 10.94
N HIS A 440 5.10 -0.59 9.80
CA HIS A 440 4.89 0.75 9.24
C HIS A 440 3.42 1.02 8.88
N ILE A 441 2.69 0.03 8.34
CA ILE A 441 1.23 0.17 8.12
C ILE A 441 0.51 0.48 9.43
N LEU A 442 0.84 -0.25 10.50
CA LEU A 442 0.20 -0.08 11.82
C LEU A 442 0.59 1.26 12.46
N GLU A 443 1.84 1.67 12.34
CA GLU A 443 2.32 2.97 12.81
C GLU A 443 1.66 4.13 12.08
N HIS A 444 1.47 4.01 10.76
CA HIS A 444 0.74 5.01 9.99
C HIS A 444 -0.75 5.06 10.39
N CYS A 445 -1.38 3.92 10.68
CA CYS A 445 -2.71 3.89 11.27
C CYS A 445 -2.76 4.59 12.63
N LEU A 446 -1.76 4.38 13.49
CA LEU A 446 -1.62 5.09 14.78
C LEU A 446 -1.44 6.60 14.57
N TYR A 447 -0.66 7.02 13.56
CA TYR A 447 -0.50 8.42 13.17
C TYR A 447 -1.84 9.05 12.76
N LEU A 448 -2.54 8.44 11.79
CA LEU A 448 -3.78 8.98 11.22
C LEU A 448 -4.93 9.03 12.25
N SER A 449 -5.00 8.03 13.13
CA SER A 449 -5.96 8.00 14.24
C SER A 449 -5.54 8.88 15.43
N LYS A 450 -4.36 9.50 15.37
CA LYS A 450 -3.75 10.37 16.39
C LYS A 450 -3.44 9.65 17.71
N PHE A 451 -3.18 8.34 17.66
CA PHE A 451 -2.77 7.49 18.80
C PHE A 451 -1.25 7.28 18.83
N ARG A 452 -0.50 8.39 18.85
CA ARG A 452 0.95 8.40 19.02
C ARG A 452 1.34 9.36 20.14
N LYS A 453 2.45 9.08 20.83
CA LYS A 453 3.08 10.10 21.67
C LYS A 453 3.58 11.18 20.70
N ARG A 454 3.26 12.44 20.97
CA ARG A 454 3.96 13.54 20.29
C ARG A 454 5.35 13.55 20.93
N ASP A 455 6.38 13.29 20.14
CA ASP A 455 7.73 13.67 20.54
C ASP A 455 7.72 15.18 20.80
N GLY A 456 8.42 15.61 21.86
CA GLY A 456 8.22 16.86 22.58
C GLY A 456 7.88 18.09 21.72
N ILE A 457 6.86 18.83 22.17
CA ILE A 457 6.90 20.29 22.15
C ILE A 457 7.35 20.69 23.54
#